data_AF-J7GAN0-F1
#
_entry.id   AF-J7GAN0-F1
#
_cell.length_a   1.000
_cell.length_b   1.000
_cell.length_c   1.000
_cell.angle_alpha   90.00
_cell.angle_beta   90.00
_cell.angle_gamma   90.00
#
_symmetry.space_group_name_H-M   'P 1'
#
loop_
_entity.id
_entity.type
_entity.pdbx_description
1 polymer ?
#
loop_
_entity_poly.entity_id
_entity_poly.type
_entity_poly.pdbx_seq_one_letter_code
_entity_poly.pdbx_strand_id
1 'polypeptide(L)' 'QLATYPDVNNSIKMEVGIEDCLHIEFEYNKSKYHLKDVI' A
#
# COMPACT_ATOMS: atom_id res chain seq x y z
N GLN A 1 -16.78 -7.93 -20.75
CA GLN A 1 -15.41 -7.77 -20.22
C GLN A 1 -15.50 -6.96 -18.93
N LEU A 2 -15.29 -7.59 -17.77
CA LEU A 2 -15.22 -6.88 -16.49
C LEU A 2 -13.92 -6.06 -16.47
N ALA A 3 -14.00 -4.85 -15.92
CA ALA A 3 -13.00 -3.78 -15.98
C ALA A 3 -11.54 -4.25 -15.87
N THR A 4 -10.77 -4.01 -16.93
CA THR A 4 -9.31 -4.04 -16.89
C THR A 4 -8.82 -2.75 -16.26
N TYR A 5 -8.48 -2.80 -14.97
CA TYR A 5 -7.72 -1.72 -14.34
C TYR A 5 -6.26 -1.81 -14.77
N PRO A 6 -5.59 -0.69 -15.03
CA PRO A 6 -4.18 -0.72 -15.39
C PRO A 6 -3.36 -1.27 -14.21
N ASP A 7 -2.60 -2.34 -14.46
CA ASP A 7 -1.67 -3.06 -13.58
C ASP A 7 -0.48 -2.22 -13.09
N VAL A 8 -0.69 -0.94 -12.82
CA VAL A 8 0.34 -0.10 -12.22
C VAL A 8 0.33 -0.38 -10.71
N ASN A 9 0.85 -1.56 -10.36
CA ASN A 9 1.13 -2.00 -8.99
C ASN A 9 2.30 -1.19 -8.42
N ASN A 10 2.05 0.08 -8.15
CA ASN A 10 3.00 0.87 -7.38
C ASN A 10 2.85 0.48 -5.91
N SER A 11 3.95 0.02 -5.30
CA SER A 11 3.99 -0.18 -3.86
C SER A 11 3.80 1.16 -3.14
N ILE A 12 3.12 1.13 -2.00
CA ILE A 12 2.91 2.30 -1.15
C ILE A 12 3.74 2.14 0.10
N LYS A 13 4.47 3.19 0.46
CA LYS A 13 5.17 3.29 1.74
C LYS A 13 4.49 4.34 2.61
N MET A 14 4.32 4.00 3.88
CA MET A 14 3.78 4.89 4.91
C MET A 14 4.72 4.86 6.11
N GLU A 15 5.12 6.04 6.57
CA GLU A 15 6.06 6.21 7.66
C GLU A 15 5.41 7.08 8.72
N VAL A 16 5.47 6.64 9.98
CA VAL A 16 5.04 7.41 11.13
C VAL A 16 6.10 7.34 12.22
N GLY A 17 6.39 8.46 12.84
CA GLY A 17 7.40 8.51 13.87
C GLY A 17 7.18 9.66 14.84
N ILE A 18 7.87 9.55 15.96
CA ILE A 18 8.09 10.61 16.94
C ILE A 18 9.59 10.82 16.98
N GLU A 19 10.02 12.06 16.76
CA GLU A 19 11.44 12.44 16.77
C GLU A 19 12.14 11.89 18.03
N ASP A 20 13.29 11.27 17.81
CA ASP A 20 14.15 10.62 18.82
C ASP A 20 13.51 9.54 19.69
N CYS A 21 12.27 9.11 19.40
CA CYS A 21 11.53 8.20 20.26
C CYS A 21 11.05 6.94 19.53
N LEU A 22 10.53 7.08 18.31
CA LEU A 22 9.88 5.97 17.62
C LEU A 22 9.87 6.20 16.10
N HIS A 23 10.12 5.15 15.34
CA HIS A 23 9.90 5.13 13.89
C HIS A 23 9.23 3.80 13.52
N ILE A 24 8.12 3.88 12.78
CA ILE A 24 7.40 2.72 12.26
C ILE A 24 7.16 2.93 10.76
N GLU A 25 7.54 1.93 9.97
CA GLU A 25 7.34 1.90 8.52
C GLU A 25 6.36 0.78 8.15
N PHE A 26 5.49 1.07 7.18
CA PHE A 26 4.62 0.11 6.54
C PHE A 26 4.81 0.16 5.03
N GLU A 27 4.97 -1.00 4.41
CA GLU A 27 5.02 -1.13 2.96
C GLU A 27 3.89 -2.05 2.49
N TYR A 28 3.08 -1.53 1.57
CA TYR A 28 1.99 -2.25 0.92
C TYR A 28 2.37 -2.54 -0.54
N ASN A 29 2.10 -3.77 -0.98
CA ASN A 29 2.46 -4.20 -2.33
C ASN A 29 1.64 -3.52 -3.44
N LYS A 30 0.48 -2.95 -3.13
CA LYS A 30 -0.40 -2.28 -4.11
C LYS A 30 -1.04 -1.02 -3.52
N SER A 31 -1.38 -0.11 -4.42
CA SER A 31 -2.13 1.11 -4.08
C SER A 31 -3.65 0.95 -4.09
N LYS A 32 -4.16 -0.14 -4.69
CA LYS A 32 -5.58 -0.45 -4.81
C LYS A 32 -5.77 -1.95 -4.71
N TYR A 33 -6.82 -2.37 -4.02
CA TYR A 33 -7.19 -3.77 -3.81
C TYR A 33 -8.66 -3.98 -4.15
N HIS A 34 -9.00 -5.13 -4.74
CA HIS A 34 -10.39 -5.57 -4.85
C HIS A 34 -10.90 -6.11 -3.51
N LEU A 35 -12.22 -6.22 -3.37
CA LEU A 35 -12.88 -6.64 -2.12
C LEU A 35 -12.49 -8.04 -1.61
N LYS A 36 -11.87 -8.86 -2.47
CA LYS A 36 -11.41 -10.21 -2.12
C LYS A 36 -9.90 -10.33 -2.07
N ASP A 37 -9.18 -9.25 -2.33
CA ASP A 37 -7.72 -9.28 -2.30
C ASP A 37 -7.21 -9.26 -0.86
N VAL A 38 -5.98 -9.73 -0.71
CA VAL A 38 -5.22 -9.64 0.54
C VAL A 38 -4.27 -8.46 0.42
N ILE A 39 -4.15 -7.72 1.51
CA ILE A 39 -3.23 -6.59 1.67
C ILE A 39 -1.83 -7.13 1.97
#